data_AF-A0A920H4R9-F1
#
_entry.id   AF-A0A920H4R9-F1
#
_cell.length_a   1.000
_cell.length_b   1.000
_cell.length_c   1.000
_cell.angle_alpha   90.00
_cell.angle_beta   90.00
_cell.angle_gamma   90.00
#
_symmetry.space_group_name_H-M   'P 1'
#
loop_
_entity.id
_entity.type
_entity.pdbx_description
1 polymer ?
#
loop_
_entity_poly.entity_id
_entity_poly.type
_entity_poly.pdbx_seq_one_letter_code
_entity_poly.pdbx_strand_id
1 'polypeptide(L)'
;MVLKPLLGPLGQGIANAIGMAISEKVLSNQFNTKEHKIVDHYTYVFTGDGCLMEGISHEACSLAGTLKLNKLIVFYDDNGISIDGSVDGWFTDNTPMRFNSYGWEVISNVDGHNREHISNAIEKAKKCDKPVLICCKTKIGFGSPNKEGKESSHGAPLGEDEVKKQKKI
;
A
#
# COMPACT_ATOMS: atom_id res chain seq x y z
N MET A 1 -19.19 -1.82 3.96
CA MET A 1 -19.30 -0.52 3.28
C MET A 1 -17.98 -0.24 2.59
N VAL A 2 -17.95 -0.11 1.25
CA VAL A 2 -16.73 0.28 0.53
C VAL A 2 -16.77 1.79 0.38
N LEU A 3 -16.14 2.52 1.29
CA LEU A 3 -15.89 3.94 1.09
C LEU A 3 -14.69 4.06 0.15
N LYS A 4 -14.91 4.59 -1.06
CA LYS A 4 -13.84 4.85 -2.03
C LYS A 4 -13.72 6.37 -2.20
N PRO A 5 -12.72 7.03 -1.57
CA PRO A 5 -12.57 8.46 -1.71
C PRO A 5 -12.20 8.81 -3.17
N LEU A 6 -12.39 10.08 -3.55
CA LEU A 6 -11.80 10.59 -4.79
C LEU A 6 -10.27 10.56 -4.61
N LEU A 7 -9.59 9.85 -5.53
CA LEU A 7 -8.14 9.72 -5.56
C LEU A 7 -7.60 10.37 -6.83
N GLY A 8 -6.27 10.56 -6.90
CA GLY A 8 -5.61 11.23 -8.02
C GLY A 8 -4.40 12.03 -7.52
N PRO A 9 -4.62 13.00 -6.61
CA PRO A 9 -3.53 13.62 -5.85
C PRO A 9 -2.82 12.57 -4.98
N LEU A 10 -1.51 12.40 -5.21
CA LEU A 10 -0.69 11.41 -4.50
C LEU A 10 -0.70 11.69 -2.98
N GLY A 11 -0.60 10.63 -2.18
CA GLY A 11 -0.58 10.70 -0.71
C GLY A 11 -1.95 10.87 -0.03
N GLN A 12 -2.95 11.48 -0.67
CA GLN A 12 -4.27 11.69 -0.05
C GLN A 12 -5.02 10.37 0.22
N GLY A 13 -4.82 9.36 -0.61
CA GLY A 13 -5.46 8.05 -0.44
C GLY A 13 -5.07 7.33 0.85
N ILE A 14 -3.79 7.37 1.22
CA ILE A 14 -3.31 6.76 2.47
C ILE A 14 -3.80 7.55 3.69
N ALA A 15 -3.83 8.88 3.62
CA ALA A 15 -4.38 9.73 4.68
C ALA A 15 -5.88 9.45 4.91
N ASN A 16 -6.67 9.34 3.83
CA ASN A 16 -8.09 8.99 3.91
C ASN A 16 -8.31 7.60 4.53
N ALA A 17 -7.52 6.61 4.12
CA ALA A 17 -7.59 5.26 4.70
C ALA A 17 -7.29 5.26 6.20
N ILE A 18 -6.33 6.07 6.65
CA ILE A 18 -6.04 6.24 8.08
C ILE A 18 -7.24 6.84 8.83
N GLY A 19 -7.92 7.83 8.26
CA GLY A 19 -9.18 8.36 8.83
C GLY A 19 -10.29 7.30 8.93
N MET A 20 -10.42 6.41 7.94
CA MET A 20 -11.36 5.29 7.99
C MET A 20 -11.01 4.29 9.09
N ALA A 21 -9.74 3.95 9.25
CA ALA A 21 -9.28 3.05 10.32
C ALA A 21 -9.47 3.68 11.72
N ILE A 22 -9.27 4.99 11.87
CA ILE A 22 -9.61 5.73 13.09
C ILE A 22 -11.11 5.60 13.38
N SER A 23 -11.95 5.78 12.37
CA SER A 23 -13.41 5.70 12.50
C SER A 23 -13.86 4.31 12.95
N GLU A 24 -13.30 3.25 12.35
CA GLU A 24 -13.56 1.86 12.77
C GLU A 24 -13.18 1.62 14.23
N LYS A 25 -12.01 2.11 14.65
CA LYS A 25 -11.52 1.95 16.03
C LYS A 25 -12.37 2.72 17.05
N VAL A 26 -12.78 3.95 16.71
CA VAL A 26 -13.65 4.75 17.57
C VAL A 26 -15.04 4.12 17.70
N LEU A 27 -15.65 3.73 16.57
CA LEU A 27 -16.99 3.15 16.55
C LEU A 27 -17.02 1.77 17.21
N SER A 28 -15.99 0.94 17.00
CA SER A 28 -15.90 -0.37 17.67
C SER A 28 -15.81 -0.22 19.20
N ASN A 29 -15.05 0.76 19.70
CA ASN A 29 -14.98 1.04 21.13
C ASN A 29 -16.28 1.62 21.70
N GLN A 30 -17.04 2.37 20.91
CA GLN A 30 -18.30 2.98 21.35
C GLN A 30 -19.48 2.00 21.34
N PHE A 31 -19.55 1.13 20.33
CA PHE A 31 -20.76 0.36 20.04
C PHE A 31 -20.64 -1.15 20.28
N ASN A 32 -19.43 -1.72 20.31
CA ASN A 32 -19.29 -3.14 20.63
C ASN A 32 -19.49 -3.37 22.13
N THR A 33 -20.18 -4.45 22.47
CA THR A 33 -20.28 -4.96 23.84
C THR A 33 -19.45 -6.24 23.98
N LYS A 34 -19.45 -6.86 25.17
CA LYS A 34 -18.80 -8.16 25.37
C LYS A 34 -19.50 -9.27 24.57
N GLU A 35 -20.80 -9.14 24.36
CA GLU A 35 -21.69 -10.10 23.72
C GLU A 35 -21.82 -9.86 22.21
N HIS A 36 -21.69 -8.61 21.76
CA HIS A 36 -21.95 -8.22 20.37
C HIS A 36 -20.82 -7.36 19.80
N LYS A 37 -20.16 -7.87 18.75
CA LYS A 37 -19.20 -7.13 17.93
C LYS A 37 -19.86 -6.76 16.61
N ILE A 38 -20.39 -5.55 16.53
CA ILE A 38 -21.12 -5.04 15.35
C ILE A 38 -20.25 -4.17 14.44
N VAL A 39 -19.14 -3.64 14.95
CA VAL A 39 -18.11 -2.96 14.17
C VAL A 39 -16.82 -3.75 14.26
N ASP A 40 -16.51 -4.48 13.18
CA ASP A 40 -15.28 -5.25 13.06
C ASP A 40 -14.88 -5.37 11.59
N HIS A 41 -14.03 -4.45 11.11
CA HIS A 41 -13.55 -4.50 9.73
C HIS A 41 -12.14 -3.93 9.58
N TYR A 42 -11.47 -4.37 8.51
CA TYR A 42 -10.15 -3.87 8.13
C TYR A 42 -10.25 -2.72 7.15
N THR A 43 -9.24 -1.86 7.18
CA THR A 43 -8.99 -0.89 6.11
C THR A 43 -7.74 -1.32 5.34
N TYR A 44 -7.90 -1.52 4.04
CA TYR A 44 -6.81 -1.86 3.12
C TYR A 44 -6.55 -0.69 2.17
N VAL A 45 -5.29 -0.38 1.90
CA VAL A 45 -4.90 0.66 0.95
C VAL A 45 -3.67 0.25 0.15
N PHE A 46 -3.69 0.54 -1.15
CA PHE A 46 -2.54 0.41 -2.02
C PHE A 46 -1.88 1.77 -2.17
N THR A 47 -0.55 1.80 -2.12
CA THR A 47 0.28 2.98 -2.25
C THR A 47 1.48 2.65 -3.14
N GLY A 48 2.07 3.67 -3.77
CA GLY A 48 3.32 3.53 -4.53
C GLY A 48 4.33 4.60 -4.11
N ASP A 49 5.45 4.69 -4.83
CA ASP A 49 6.55 5.61 -4.54
C ASP A 49 6.08 7.06 -4.43
N GLY A 50 5.27 7.52 -5.39
CA GLY A 50 4.73 8.88 -5.40
C GLY A 50 4.00 9.26 -4.12
N CYS A 51 3.19 8.35 -3.58
CA CYS A 51 2.49 8.60 -2.32
C CYS A 51 3.44 8.62 -1.11
N LEU A 52 4.52 7.82 -1.11
CA LEU A 52 5.45 7.74 0.01
C LEU A 52 6.49 8.88 0.02
N MET A 53 6.76 9.47 -1.15
CA MET A 53 7.53 10.71 -1.28
C MET A 53 6.75 11.93 -0.76
N GLU A 54 5.43 11.95 -0.93
CA GLU A 54 4.59 13.06 -0.48
C GLU A 54 4.60 13.21 1.05
N GLY A 55 4.80 14.44 1.54
CA GLY A 55 4.94 14.74 2.97
C GLY A 55 3.72 14.36 3.81
N ILE A 56 2.51 14.39 3.22
CA ILE A 56 1.28 13.97 3.90
C ILE A 56 1.33 12.50 4.36
N SER A 57 2.12 11.65 3.68
CA SER A 57 2.31 10.26 4.12
C SER A 57 3.08 10.19 5.44
N HIS A 58 4.02 11.09 5.71
CA HIS A 58 4.70 11.18 7.00
C HIS A 58 3.72 11.55 8.10
N GLU A 59 2.97 12.64 7.93
CA GLU A 59 2.00 13.11 8.93
C GLU A 59 0.99 12.02 9.30
N ALA A 60 0.34 11.45 8.28
CA ALA A 60 -0.70 10.47 8.48
C ALA A 60 -0.16 9.16 9.07
N CYS A 61 0.95 8.63 8.53
CA CYS A 61 1.49 7.36 9.00
C CYS A 61 2.11 7.46 10.40
N SER A 62 2.71 8.60 10.75
CA SER A 62 3.20 8.85 12.12
C SER A 62 2.05 8.83 13.13
N LEU A 63 0.93 9.51 12.80
CA LEU A 63 -0.28 9.47 13.63
C LEU A 63 -0.86 8.06 13.75
N ALA A 64 -0.97 7.32 12.65
CA ALA A 64 -1.52 5.97 12.63
C ALA A 64 -0.73 4.99 13.53
N GLY A 65 0.60 5.11 13.53
CA GLY A 65 1.46 4.32 14.41
C GLY A 65 1.29 4.69 15.88
N THR A 66 1.25 6.00 16.18
CA THR A 66 0.97 6.51 17.54
C THR A 66 -0.36 5.99 18.08
N LEU A 67 -1.40 5.97 17.24
CA LEU A 67 -2.75 5.50 17.60
C LEU A 67 -2.89 3.98 17.59
N LYS A 68 -1.86 3.21 17.20
CA LYS A 68 -1.89 1.74 17.09
C LYS A 68 -3.10 1.24 16.30
N LEU A 69 -3.25 1.70 15.06
CA LEU A 69 -4.36 1.31 14.19
C LEU A 69 -4.13 -0.10 13.60
N ASN A 70 -4.29 -1.14 14.41
CA ASN A 70 -3.93 -2.52 14.06
C ASN A 70 -4.81 -3.20 12.99
N LYS A 71 -5.93 -2.57 12.60
CA LYS A 71 -6.76 -3.01 11.46
C LYS A 71 -6.49 -2.24 10.17
N LEU A 72 -5.42 -1.44 10.12
CA LEU A 72 -4.93 -0.79 8.92
C LEU A 72 -3.79 -1.62 8.30
N ILE A 73 -3.98 -2.04 7.05
CA ILE A 73 -3.00 -2.79 6.28
C ILE A 73 -2.73 -2.04 4.98
N VAL A 74 -1.49 -1.59 4.81
CA VAL A 74 -1.01 -0.85 3.63
C VAL A 74 -0.18 -1.79 2.77
N PHE A 75 -0.46 -1.84 1.48
CA PHE A 75 0.40 -2.48 0.49
C PHE A 75 1.17 -1.40 -0.26
N TYR A 76 2.49 -1.46 -0.18
CA TYR A 76 3.37 -0.63 -0.98
C TYR A 76 3.78 -1.41 -2.23
N ASP A 77 3.35 -0.90 -3.39
CA ASP A 77 3.83 -1.31 -4.70
C ASP A 77 5.26 -0.79 -4.89
N ASP A 78 6.21 -1.60 -4.44
CA ASP A 78 7.64 -1.32 -4.42
C ASP A 78 8.24 -1.81 -5.74
N ASN A 79 7.99 -1.03 -6.80
CA ASN A 79 8.35 -1.38 -8.18
C ASN A 79 9.60 -0.63 -8.70
N GLY A 80 10.07 0.38 -7.95
CA GLY A 80 11.30 1.13 -8.22
C GLY A 80 11.21 2.17 -9.35
N ILE A 81 10.01 2.45 -9.87
CA ILE A 81 9.80 3.35 -11.02
C ILE A 81 8.78 4.43 -10.68
N SER A 82 9.14 5.69 -10.96
CA SER A 82 8.20 6.81 -11.04
C SER A 82 8.15 7.38 -12.47
N ILE A 83 7.49 8.51 -12.68
CA ILE A 83 7.32 9.09 -14.02
C ILE A 83 8.67 9.41 -14.69
N ASP A 84 9.63 9.89 -13.92
CA ASP A 84 10.95 10.29 -14.43
C ASP A 84 11.92 9.10 -14.63
N GLY A 85 11.48 7.86 -14.34
CA GLY A 85 12.30 6.66 -14.44
C GLY A 85 12.58 6.01 -13.08
N SER A 86 13.76 5.40 -12.95
CA SER A 86 14.19 4.76 -11.70
C SER A 86 14.23 5.76 -10.56
N VAL A 87 13.59 5.40 -9.44
CA VAL A 87 13.50 6.25 -8.25
C VAL A 87 14.84 6.44 -7.54
N ASP A 88 15.86 5.61 -7.81
CA ASP A 88 17.18 5.67 -7.18
C ASP A 88 17.87 7.05 -7.29
N GLY A 89 17.48 7.86 -8.28
CA GLY A 89 18.00 9.21 -8.47
C GLY A 89 17.47 10.27 -7.49
N TRP A 90 16.33 10.04 -6.83
CA TRP A 90 15.66 11.04 -5.99
C TRP A 90 14.92 10.49 -4.76
N PHE A 91 14.72 9.18 -4.65
CA PHE A 91 14.05 8.54 -3.54
C PHE A 91 14.81 7.28 -3.12
N THR A 92 15.67 7.43 -2.11
CA THR A 92 16.58 6.40 -1.60
C THR A 92 16.30 6.05 -0.14
N ASP A 93 15.09 6.36 0.34
CA ASP A 93 14.66 6.05 1.70
C ASP A 93 14.77 4.55 1.97
N ASN A 94 15.24 4.20 3.17
CA ASN A 94 14.94 2.89 3.74
C ASN A 94 13.49 2.93 4.27
N THR A 95 12.52 2.72 3.36
CA THR A 95 11.08 2.75 3.68
C THR A 95 10.71 1.83 4.84
N PRO A 96 11.19 0.57 4.92
CA PRO A 96 10.97 -0.26 6.11
C PRO A 96 11.44 0.38 7.41
N MET A 97 12.64 0.95 7.44
CA MET A 97 13.18 1.60 8.64
C MET A 97 12.37 2.84 9.02
N ARG A 98 11.97 3.65 8.03
CA ARG A 98 11.08 4.80 8.23
C ARG A 98 9.75 4.38 8.87
N PHE A 99 9.08 3.36 8.36
CA PHE A 99 7.80 2.90 8.94
C PHE A 99 7.97 2.25 10.32
N ASN A 100 9.04 1.49 10.54
CA ASN A 100 9.38 0.98 11.87
C ASN A 100 9.54 2.13 12.87
N SER A 101 10.14 3.26 12.47
CA SER A 101 10.29 4.44 13.33
C SER A 101 8.96 5.11 13.72
N TYR A 102 7.91 4.96 12.89
CA TYR A 102 6.56 5.40 13.21
C TYR A 102 5.81 4.43 14.14
N GLY A 103 6.38 3.27 14.47
CA GLY A 103 5.71 2.26 15.28
C GLY A 103 4.83 1.30 14.50
N TRP A 104 5.10 1.11 13.20
CA TRP A 104 4.44 0.12 12.36
C TRP A 104 5.13 -1.25 12.46
N GLU A 105 4.41 -2.32 12.12
CA GLU A 105 5.04 -3.57 11.70
C GLU A 105 5.31 -3.49 10.20
N VAL A 106 6.49 -3.93 9.77
CA VAL A 106 6.83 -3.99 8.34
C VAL A 106 7.10 -5.43 7.91
N ILE A 107 6.40 -5.85 6.86
CA ILE A 107 6.67 -7.11 6.16
C ILE A 107 7.39 -6.76 4.86
N SER A 108 8.72 -6.77 4.90
CA SER A 108 9.59 -6.41 3.77
C SER A 108 9.79 -7.57 2.79
N ASN A 109 10.18 -7.25 1.55
CA ASN A 109 10.61 -8.20 0.52
C ASN A 109 9.56 -9.28 0.18
N VAL A 110 8.27 -8.91 0.18
CA VAL A 110 7.22 -9.80 -0.29
C VAL A 110 7.27 -9.82 -1.81
N ASP A 111 7.36 -11.00 -2.42
CA ASP A 111 7.22 -11.14 -3.87
C ASP A 111 5.77 -10.80 -4.27
N GLY A 112 5.59 -9.64 -4.89
CA GLY A 112 4.28 -9.12 -5.28
C GLY A 112 3.67 -9.82 -6.49
N HIS A 113 4.39 -10.75 -7.12
CA HIS A 113 3.88 -11.63 -8.20
C HIS A 113 3.59 -13.04 -7.70
N ASN A 114 3.85 -13.33 -6.42
CA ASN A 114 3.57 -14.62 -5.79
C ASN A 114 2.35 -14.52 -4.85
N ARG A 115 1.25 -15.16 -5.27
CA ARG A 115 -0.02 -15.17 -4.52
C ARG A 115 0.12 -15.74 -3.11
N GLU A 116 0.95 -16.77 -2.93
CA GLU A 116 1.15 -17.41 -1.63
C GLU A 116 1.92 -16.48 -0.69
N HIS A 117 2.96 -15.81 -1.18
CA HIS A 117 3.71 -14.81 -0.39
C HIS A 117 2.80 -13.66 0.07
N ILE A 118 1.97 -13.12 -0.82
CA ILE A 118 0.99 -12.07 -0.48
C ILE A 118 -0.02 -12.58 0.54
N SER A 119 -0.58 -13.77 0.34
CA SER A 119 -1.55 -14.38 1.26
C SER A 119 -0.96 -14.56 2.66
N ASN A 120 0.27 -15.08 2.75
CA ASN A 120 0.98 -15.27 4.01
C ASN A 120 1.27 -13.93 4.70
N ALA A 121 1.64 -12.89 3.94
CA ALA A 121 1.86 -11.55 4.47
C ALA A 121 0.57 -10.95 5.05
N ILE A 122 -0.57 -11.10 4.38
CA ILE A 122 -1.87 -10.64 4.88
C ILE A 122 -2.26 -11.36 6.17
N GLU A 123 -2.07 -12.68 6.23
CA GLU A 123 -2.39 -13.45 7.44
C GLU A 123 -1.45 -13.13 8.61
N LYS A 124 -0.19 -12.78 8.34
CA LYS A 124 0.71 -12.22 9.36
C LYS A 124 0.25 -10.83 9.81
N ALA A 125 -0.15 -9.98 8.87
CA ALA A 125 -0.57 -8.60 9.15
C ALA A 125 -1.79 -8.55 10.08
N LYS A 126 -2.80 -9.39 9.82
CA LYS A 126 -4.02 -9.50 10.66
C LYS A 126 -3.78 -9.94 12.11
N LYS A 127 -2.59 -10.48 12.42
CA LYS A 127 -2.21 -10.93 13.77
C LYS A 127 -1.43 -9.88 14.56
N CYS A 128 -1.09 -8.74 13.94
CA CYS A 128 -0.33 -7.68 14.59
C CYS A 128 -1.21 -6.76 15.44
N ASP A 129 -0.59 -6.12 16.43
CA ASP A 129 -1.17 -5.11 17.30
C ASP A 129 -0.82 -3.66 16.86
N LYS A 130 -0.18 -3.53 15.70
CA LYS A 130 0.28 -2.28 15.06
C LYS A 130 -0.30 -2.18 13.65
N PRO A 131 -0.40 -0.96 13.07
CA PRO A 131 -0.64 -0.85 11.63
C PRO A 131 0.51 -1.52 10.86
N VAL A 132 0.19 -2.13 9.71
CA VAL A 132 1.14 -2.96 8.97
C VAL A 132 1.39 -2.40 7.58
N LEU A 133 2.68 -2.29 7.21
CA LEU A 133 3.12 -2.04 5.85
C LEU A 133 3.66 -3.34 5.23
N ILE A 134 3.06 -3.77 4.13
CA ILE A 134 3.53 -4.89 3.31
C ILE A 134 4.25 -4.30 2.09
N CYS A 135 5.57 -4.49 2.02
CA CYS A 135 6.38 -4.02 0.89
C CYS A 135 6.40 -5.10 -0.19
N CYS A 136 5.56 -4.94 -1.20
CA CYS A 136 5.41 -5.86 -2.32
C CYS A 136 6.38 -5.47 -3.43
N LYS A 137 7.43 -6.27 -3.62
CA LYS A 137 8.33 -6.14 -4.76
C LYS A 137 7.60 -6.57 -6.02
N THR A 138 7.28 -5.62 -6.88
CA THR A 138 6.62 -5.89 -8.17
C THR A 138 7.49 -5.38 -9.31
N LYS A 139 6.96 -5.51 -10.54
CA LYS A 139 7.53 -4.92 -11.74
C LYS A 139 6.40 -4.18 -12.43
N ILE A 140 6.56 -2.87 -12.63
CA ILE A 140 5.58 -2.08 -13.37
C ILE A 140 5.42 -2.66 -14.78
N GLY A 141 4.19 -2.71 -15.30
CA GLY A 141 3.92 -3.28 -16.62
C GLY A 141 4.21 -4.79 -16.73
N PHE A 142 4.19 -5.54 -15.62
CA PHE A 142 4.48 -6.98 -15.59
C PHE A 142 3.80 -7.76 -16.73
N GLY A 143 4.58 -8.60 -17.40
CA GLY A 143 4.15 -9.40 -18.55
C GLY A 143 4.21 -8.67 -19.89
N SER A 144 4.48 -7.36 -19.93
CA SER A 144 4.78 -6.65 -21.19
C SER A 144 6.22 -6.93 -21.61
N PRO A 145 6.47 -7.63 -22.73
CA PRO A 145 7.83 -8.00 -23.11
C PRO A 145 8.78 -6.82 -23.36
N ASN A 146 8.29 -5.65 -23.77
CA ASN A 146 9.13 -4.48 -24.07
C ASN A 146 8.98 -3.33 -23.08
N LYS A 147 7.90 -3.27 -22.29
CA LYS A 147 7.62 -2.18 -21.34
C LYS A 147 7.62 -2.58 -19.87
N GLU A 148 7.77 -3.86 -19.53
CA GLU A 148 7.98 -4.28 -18.14
C GLU A 148 9.20 -3.58 -17.52
N GLY A 149 9.04 -3.08 -16.29
CA GLY A 149 10.10 -2.42 -15.52
C GLY A 149 10.47 -1.02 -16.03
N LYS A 150 9.65 -0.40 -16.89
CA LYS A 150 9.95 0.91 -17.48
C LYS A 150 8.85 1.93 -17.21
N GLU A 151 9.24 3.19 -17.06
CA GLU A 151 8.37 4.36 -16.92
C GLU A 151 7.38 4.51 -18.09
N SER A 152 7.75 4.03 -19.28
CA SER A 152 6.87 3.99 -20.46
C SER A 152 5.60 3.13 -20.29
N SER A 153 5.51 2.33 -19.21
CA SER A 153 4.30 1.57 -18.82
C SER A 153 3.41 2.28 -17.79
N HIS A 154 3.82 3.45 -17.27
CA HIS A 154 3.16 4.14 -16.17
C HIS A 154 1.84 4.81 -16.57
N GLY A 155 1.90 5.73 -17.56
CA GLY A 155 0.79 6.64 -17.87
C GLY A 155 0.36 6.66 -19.33
N ALA A 156 0.89 5.76 -20.17
CA ALA A 156 0.62 5.72 -21.60
C ALA A 156 0.07 4.34 -22.02
N PRO A 157 -0.81 4.29 -23.04
CA PRO A 157 -1.22 3.02 -23.63
C PRO A 157 -0.02 2.15 -24.04
N LEU A 158 -0.13 0.83 -23.87
CA LEU A 158 0.93 -0.09 -24.28
C LEU A 158 1.19 -0.04 -25.80
N GLY A 159 0.13 0.15 -26.59
CA GLY A 159 0.15 0.09 -28.06
C GLY A 159 -0.30 -1.30 -28.56
N GLU A 160 -0.98 -1.34 -29.70
CA GLU A 160 -1.62 -2.57 -30.20
C GLU A 160 -0.63 -3.74 -30.39
N ASP A 161 0.56 -3.45 -30.90
CA ASP A 161 1.58 -4.47 -31.13
C ASP A 161 2.11 -5.06 -29.82
N GLU A 162 2.25 -4.23 -28.79
CA GLU A 162 2.69 -4.68 -27.48
C GLU A 162 1.64 -5.55 -26.81
N VAL A 163 0.35 -5.16 -26.91
CA VAL A 163 -0.78 -5.97 -26.41
C VAL A 163 -0.84 -7.33 -27.10
N LYS A 164 -0.61 -7.39 -28.42
CA LYS A 164 -0.57 -8.67 -29.17
C LYS A 164 0.58 -9.56 -28.71
N LYS A 165 1.74 -9.00 -28.36
CA LYS A 165 2.88 -9.75 -27.83
C LYS A 165 2.60 -10.28 -26.43
N GLN A 166 2.06 -9.44 -25.55
CA GLN A 166 1.74 -9.81 -24.17
C GLN A 166 0.77 -10.99 -24.09
N LYS A 167 -0.26 -11.05 -24.95
CA LYS A 167 -1.24 -12.15 -24.96
C LYS A 167 -0.71 -13.52 -25.43
N LYS A 168 0.52 -13.57 -25.96
CA LYS A 168 1.16 -14.81 -26.44
C LYS A 168 2.06 -15.45 -25.37
N ILE A 169 2.19 -14.81 -24.21
CA ILE A 169 2.93 -15.27 -23.04
C ILE A 169 1.91 -15.83 -22.04
#